data_AF-A0AA90HAX6-F1
#
_entry.id   AF-A0AA90HAX6-F1
#
_cell.length_a   1.000
_cell.length_b   1.000
_cell.length_c   1.000
_cell.angle_alpha   90.00
_cell.angle_beta   90.00
_cell.angle_gamma   90.00
#
_symmetry.space_group_name_H-M   'P 1'
#
loop_
_entity.id
_entity.type
_entity.pdbx_description
1 polymer ?
#
loop_
_entity_poly.entity_id
_entity_poly.type
_entity_poly.pdbx_seq_one_letter_code
_entity_poly.pdbx_strand_id
1 'polypeptide(L)'
;MADLKVSYDRLEESNRNLKAINTELDTMCAHQSDISGSLGSGDMAHAMHDFGNNWDYHRHKLQGNIKALGEMTEQVMQQFREVDHKLAAGFKDEKKK
;
A
#
# COMPACT_ATOMS: atom_id res chain seq x y z
N MET A 1 8.62 15.37 -28.58
CA MET A 1 7.45 15.20 -27.69
C MET A 1 7.65 13.89 -26.96
N ALA A 2 7.80 13.92 -25.63
CA ALA A 2 7.70 12.70 -24.84
C ALA A 2 6.21 12.46 -24.60
N ASP A 3 5.67 11.40 -25.18
CA ASP A 3 4.24 11.05 -25.11
C ASP A 3 3.82 10.58 -23.70
N LEU A 4 4.79 10.30 -22.83
CA LEU A 4 4.58 9.87 -21.46
C LEU A 4 5.27 10.84 -20.48
N LYS A 5 4.49 11.47 -19.61
CA LYS A 5 4.98 12.33 -18.53
C LYS A 5 4.74 11.65 -17.18
N VAL A 6 5.80 11.16 -16.57
CA VAL A 6 5.74 10.52 -15.24
C VAL A 6 5.87 11.59 -14.16
N SER A 7 4.87 11.72 -13.30
CA SER A 7 4.93 12.56 -12.11
C SER A 7 5.48 11.73 -10.94
N TYR A 8 6.80 11.70 -10.77
CA TYR A 8 7.44 10.98 -9.67
C TYR A 8 6.88 11.38 -8.30
N ASP A 9 6.63 12.67 -8.08
CA ASP A 9 6.05 13.19 -6.82
C ASP A 9 4.70 12.54 -6.50
N ARG A 10 3.83 12.36 -7.51
CA ARG A 10 2.51 11.75 -7.34
C ARG A 10 2.60 10.25 -7.07
N LEU A 11 3.56 9.56 -7.70
CA LEU A 11 3.79 8.14 -7.45
C LEU A 11 4.36 7.92 -6.05
N GLU A 12 5.28 8.79 -5.60
CA GLU A 12 5.80 8.77 -4.23
C GLU A 12 4.70 9.04 -3.20
N GLU A 13 3.87 10.05 -3.44
CA GLU A 13 2.72 10.37 -2.58
C GLU A 13 1.74 9.19 -2.52
N SER A 14 1.41 8.59 -3.66
CA SER A 14 0.54 7.42 -3.73
C SER A 14 1.11 6.25 -2.93
N ASN A 15 2.41 5.96 -3.07
CA ASN A 15 3.07 4.89 -2.32
C ASN A 15 3.08 5.18 -0.79
N ARG A 16 3.31 6.44 -0.38
CA ARG A 16 3.23 6.85 1.02
C ARG A 16 1.81 6.66 1.58
N ASN A 17 0.80 7.07 0.82
CA ASN A 17 -0.60 6.92 1.23
C ASN A 17 -1.00 5.45 1.36
N LEU A 18 -0.59 4.59 0.41
CA LEU A 18 -0.83 3.15 0.49
C LEU A 18 -0.16 2.52 1.72
N LYS A 19 1.09 2.90 2.02
CA LYS A 19 1.79 2.46 3.23
C LYS A 19 1.07 2.92 4.50
N ALA A 20 0.60 4.17 4.54
CA ALA A 20 -0.16 4.69 5.68
C ALA A 20 -1.47 3.93 5.89
N ILE A 21 -2.26 3.72 4.83
CA ILE A 21 -3.52 2.95 4.92
C ILE A 21 -3.25 1.53 5.42
N ASN A 22 -2.18 0.88 4.95
CA ASN A 22 -1.83 -0.46 5.39
C ASN A 22 -1.51 -0.52 6.90
N THR A 23 -0.79 0.48 7.42
CA THR A 23 -0.48 0.61 8.86
C THR A 23 -1.73 0.89 9.69
N GLU A 24 -2.63 1.76 9.22
CA GLU A 24 -3.89 2.05 9.90
C GLU A 24 -4.75 0.79 10.00
N LEU A 25 -4.91 0.05 8.90
CA LEU A 25 -5.60 -1.23 8.89
C LEU A 25 -4.96 -2.26 9.82
N ASP A 26 -3.65 -2.20 10.05
CA ASP A 26 -2.98 -3.09 10.99
C ASP A 26 -3.30 -2.76 12.45
N THR A 27 -3.29 -1.46 12.76
CA THR A 27 -3.46 -0.94 14.13
C THR A 27 -4.88 -1.13 14.66
N MET A 28 -5.90 -1.12 13.79
CA MET A 28 -7.31 -1.30 14.18
C MET A 28 -7.61 -2.63 14.90
N CYS A 29 -6.79 -3.67 14.72
CA CYS A 29 -7.03 -4.99 15.30
C CYS A 29 -6.83 -5.02 16.83
N ALA A 30 -6.00 -4.14 17.37
CA ALA A 30 -5.73 -4.07 18.81
C ALA A 30 -7.02 -3.84 19.63
N HIS A 31 -7.90 -2.97 19.14
CA HIS A 31 -9.11 -2.55 19.85
C HIS A 31 -10.22 -3.59 19.89
N GLN A 32 -10.26 -4.53 18.93
CA GLN A 32 -11.38 -5.47 18.84
C GLN A 32 -11.31 -6.56 19.90
N SER A 33 -10.11 -7.01 20.25
CA SER A 33 -9.91 -8.03 21.28
C SER A 33 -10.36 -7.56 22.66
N ASP A 34 -10.20 -6.26 22.96
CA ASP A 34 -10.52 -5.64 24.25
C ASP A 34 -12.01 -5.60 24.57
N ILE A 35 -12.87 -5.53 23.54
CA ILE A 35 -14.32 -5.37 23.72
C ILE A 35 -15.01 -6.71 23.95
N SER A 36 -14.41 -7.81 23.50
CA SER A 36 -14.99 -9.16 23.54
C SER A 36 -15.40 -9.61 24.95
N GLY A 37 -14.58 -9.29 25.97
CA GLY A 37 -14.85 -9.64 27.37
C GLY A 37 -16.00 -8.85 28.00
N SER A 38 -16.41 -7.73 27.41
CA SER A 38 -17.46 -6.84 27.95
C SER A 38 -18.87 -7.21 27.48
N LEU A 39 -18.99 -8.05 26.43
CA LEU A 39 -20.27 -8.35 25.78
C LEU A 39 -21.06 -9.48 26.48
N GLY A 40 -20.47 -10.14 27.48
CA GLY A 40 -21.10 -11.25 28.19
C GLY A 40 -21.24 -12.50 27.33
N SER A 41 -22.17 -13.39 27.70
CA SER A 41 -22.47 -14.63 26.96
C SER A 41 -23.89 -14.57 26.38
N GLY A 42 -24.04 -14.85 25.08
CA GLY A 42 -25.31 -14.82 24.36
C GLY A 42 -25.16 -14.43 22.89
N ASP A 43 -26.28 -14.21 22.21
CA ASP A 43 -26.34 -13.96 20.76
C ASP A 43 -25.49 -12.75 20.32
N MET A 44 -25.41 -11.71 21.16
CA MET A 44 -24.61 -10.52 20.87
C MET A 44 -23.10 -10.82 20.88
N ALA A 45 -22.64 -11.65 21.82
CA ALA A 45 -21.24 -12.06 21.89
C ALA A 45 -20.87 -12.93 20.68
N HIS A 46 -21.78 -13.81 20.24
CA HIS A 46 -21.59 -14.60 19.02
C HIS A 46 -21.54 -13.72 17.77
N ALA A 47 -22.48 -12.79 17.60
CA ALA A 47 -22.49 -11.88 16.45
C ALA A 47 -21.23 -11.02 16.39
N MET A 48 -20.72 -10.55 17.53
CA MET A 48 -19.47 -9.78 17.60
C MET A 48 -18.22 -10.62 17.32
N HIS A 49 -18.22 -11.89 17.73
CA HIS A 49 -17.17 -12.84 17.38
C HIS A 49 -17.13 -13.09 15.86
N ASP A 50 -18.28 -13.38 15.25
CA ASP A 50 -18.39 -13.61 13.81
C ASP A 50 -18.00 -12.37 13.00
N PHE A 51 -18.44 -11.19 13.45
CA PHE A 51 -18.02 -9.92 12.88
C PHE A 51 -16.49 -9.76 12.92
N GLY A 52 -15.85 -10.09 14.05
CA GLY A 52 -14.40 -9.99 14.18
C GLY A 52 -13.62 -10.94 13.30
N ASN A 53 -14.03 -12.20 13.23
CA ASN A 53 -13.39 -13.16 12.34
C ASN A 53 -13.52 -12.74 10.88
N ASN A 54 -14.72 -12.29 10.47
CA ASN A 54 -14.96 -11.86 9.10
C ASN A 54 -14.21 -10.55 8.77
N TRP A 55 -14.23 -9.58 9.69
CA TRP A 55 -13.47 -8.34 9.56
C TRP A 55 -11.98 -8.63 9.41
N ASP A 56 -11.40 -9.46 10.27
CA ASP A 56 -9.98 -9.80 10.22
C ASP A 56 -9.58 -10.44 8.89
N TYR A 57 -10.35 -11.42 8.42
CA TYR A 57 -10.13 -12.06 7.12
C TYR A 57 -10.16 -11.05 5.95
N HIS A 58 -11.20 -10.21 5.89
CA HIS A 58 -11.35 -9.24 4.80
C HIS A 58 -10.30 -8.13 4.86
N ARG A 59 -9.94 -7.69 6.07
CA ARG A 59 -8.87 -6.71 6.33
C ARG A 59 -7.53 -7.24 5.86
N HIS A 60 -7.16 -8.48 6.18
CA HIS A 60 -5.92 -9.09 5.70
C HIS A 60 -5.88 -9.19 4.18
N LYS A 61 -7.00 -9.53 3.54
CA LYS A 61 -7.09 -9.53 2.07
C LYS A 61 -6.89 -8.12 1.49
N LEU A 62 -7.48 -7.09 2.11
CA LEU A 62 -7.31 -5.70 1.70
C LEU A 62 -5.86 -5.21 1.88
N GLN A 63 -5.23 -5.51 3.01
CA GLN A 63 -3.82 -5.22 3.27
C GLN A 63 -2.90 -5.84 2.21
N GLY A 64 -3.13 -7.12 1.85
CA GLY A 64 -2.38 -7.79 0.79
C GLY A 64 -2.49 -7.07 -0.56
N ASN A 65 -3.69 -6.64 -0.94
CA ASN A 65 -3.90 -5.89 -2.18
C ASN A 65 -3.22 -4.51 -2.17
N ILE A 66 -3.31 -3.78 -1.06
CA ILE A 66 -2.68 -2.46 -0.89
C ILE A 66 -1.16 -2.58 -0.98
N LYS A 67 -0.59 -3.60 -0.33
CA LYS A 67 0.84 -3.88 -0.39
C LYS A 67 1.30 -4.18 -1.82
N ALA A 68 0.58 -5.06 -2.52
CA ALA A 68 0.89 -5.40 -3.91
C ALA A 68 0.83 -4.17 -4.83
N LEU A 69 -0.16 -3.28 -4.64
CA LEU A 69 -0.26 -2.04 -5.39
C LEU A 69 0.90 -1.07 -5.09
N GLY A 70 1.31 -0.97 -3.82
CA GLY A 70 2.48 -0.18 -3.42
C GLY A 70 3.77 -0.69 -4.05
N GLU A 71 4.00 -2.01 -4.03
CA GLU A 71 5.15 -2.66 -4.67
C GLU A 71 5.17 -2.41 -6.19
N MET A 72 4.03 -2.55 -6.87
CA MET A 72 3.92 -2.27 -8.30
C MET A 72 4.22 -0.80 -8.61
N THR A 73 3.70 0.13 -7.80
CA THR A 73 3.98 1.57 -7.93
C THR A 73 5.48 1.85 -7.78
N GLU A 74 6.12 1.22 -6.80
CA GLU A 74 7.56 1.37 -6.54
C GLU A 74 8.42 0.80 -7.69
N GLN A 75 8.06 -0.36 -8.23
CA GLN A 75 8.71 -0.95 -9.39
C GLN A 75 8.61 -0.04 -10.63
N VAL A 76 7.43 0.51 -10.89
CA VAL A 76 7.22 1.45 -12.02
C VAL A 76 8.12 2.68 -11.86
N MET A 77 8.18 3.28 -10.67
CA MET A 77 9.08 4.40 -10.41
C MET A 77 10.56 4.05 -10.65
N GLN A 78 11.01 2.89 -10.17
CA GLN A 78 12.40 2.45 -10.33
C GLN A 78 12.76 2.28 -11.81
N GLN A 79 11.89 1.64 -12.60
CA GLN A 79 12.11 1.45 -14.03
C GLN A 79 12.20 2.78 -14.77
N PHE A 80 11.32 3.74 -14.47
CA PHE A 80 11.39 5.07 -15.10
C PHE A 80 12.68 5.82 -14.73
N ARG A 81 13.10 5.76 -13.45
CA ARG A 81 14.38 6.37 -13.03
C ARG A 81 15.57 5.76 -13.74
N GLU A 82 15.58 4.44 -13.92
CA GLU A 82 16.64 3.74 -14.63
C GLU A 82 16.71 4.15 -16.10
N VAL A 83 15.55 4.23 -16.77
CA VAL A 83 15.45 4.70 -18.16
C VAL A 83 15.96 6.14 -18.27
N ASP A 84 15.48 7.06 -17.42
CA ASP A 84 15.93 8.46 -17.41
C ASP A 84 17.45 8.56 -17.18
N HIS A 85 18.00 7.77 -16.25
CA HIS A 85 19.44 7.74 -15.99
C HIS A 85 20.23 7.26 -17.21
N LYS A 86 19.79 6.18 -17.88
CA LYS A 86 20.43 5.65 -19.08
C LYS A 86 20.41 6.66 -20.23
N LEU A 87 19.28 7.33 -20.46
CA LEU A 87 19.19 8.38 -21.48
C LEU A 87 20.13 9.55 -21.17
N ALA A 88 20.12 10.03 -19.92
CA ALA A 88 20.97 11.14 -19.50
C ALA A 88 22.46 10.81 -19.62
N ALA A 89 22.86 9.57 -19.33
CA ALA A 89 24.24 9.10 -19.51
C ALA A 89 24.63 9.09 -21.00
N GLY A 90 23.78 8.54 -21.87
CA GLY A 90 24.04 8.49 -23.32
C GLY A 90 24.27 9.88 -23.93
N PHE A 91 23.47 10.87 -23.56
CA PHE A 91 23.66 12.25 -24.02
C PHE A 91 24.96 12.91 -23.51
N LYS A 92 25.45 12.52 -22.33
CA LYS A 92 26.74 13.03 -21.81
C LYS A 92 27.92 12.43 -22.55
N ASP A 93 27.81 11.17 -22.98
CA ASP A 93 28.86 10.48 -23.72
C ASP A 93 28.95 10.95 -25.18
N GLU A 94 27.82 11.27 -25.82
CA GLU A 94 27.80 11.90 -27.15
C GLU A 94 28.45 13.29 -27.15
N LYS A 95 28.23 14.11 -26.12
CA LYS A 95 28.83 15.45 -26.01
C LYS A 95 30.34 15.46 -25.76
N LYS A 96 30.95 14.31 -25.44
CA LYS A 96 32.40 14.17 -25.22
C LYS A 96 33.15 13.72 -26.48
N LYS A 97 32.45 13.32 -27.54
CA LYS A 97 33.02 13.02 -28.87
C LYS A 97 32.95 14.25 -29.76
#